data_AF-A0A1F8XE49-F1
#
_entry.id   AF-A0A1F8XE49-F1
#
_cell.length_a   1.000
_cell.length_b   1.000
_cell.length_c   1.000
_cell.angle_alpha   90.00
_cell.angle_beta   90.00
_cell.angle_gamma   90.00
#
_symmetry.space_group_name_H-M   'P 1'
#
loop_
_entity.id
_entity.type
_entity.pdbx_description
1 polymer ?
#
loop_
_entity_poly.entity_id
_entity_poly.type
_entity_poly.pdbx_seq_one_letter_code
_entity_poly.pdbx_strand_id
1 'polypeptide(L)'
;MSVLLEFSMTPIGKGESVSKYVSRSLEIIDRSGLEYKLNPMGTVIEGEWDEVFEVVKKCFRRMQKDCGRISISIKADYRKGKGGRITAKVASIEKKLKKELKK
;
A
#
# COMPACT_ATOMS: atom_id res chain seq x y z
N MET A 1 -6.29 5.53 -15.92
CA MET A 1 -5.06 4.74 -16.11
C MET A 1 -4.57 4.23 -14.74
N SER A 2 -4.76 2.95 -14.42
CA SER A 2 -4.44 2.47 -13.06
C SER A 2 -2.95 2.17 -12.84
N VAL A 3 -2.50 2.48 -11.63
CA VAL A 3 -1.19 2.20 -11.06
C VAL A 3 -1.39 1.30 -9.85
N LEU A 4 -0.59 0.24 -9.76
CA LEU A 4 -0.44 -0.54 -8.54
C LEU A 4 0.73 0.03 -7.75
N LEU A 5 0.48 0.53 -6.55
CA LEU A 5 1.50 1.08 -5.68
C LEU A 5 1.57 0.25 -4.40
N GLU A 6 2.70 -0.42 -4.18
CA GLU A 6 3.04 -1.01 -2.90
C GLU A 6 3.89 -0.02 -2.11
N PHE A 7 3.51 0.26 -0.87
CA PHE A 7 4.37 1.04 0.01
C PHE A 7 4.41 0.53 1.44
N SER A 8 5.51 0.80 2.10
CA SER A 8 5.69 0.61 3.54
C SER A 8 6.27 1.88 4.15
N MET A 9 5.80 2.22 5.34
CA MET A 9 6.17 3.45 6.04
C MET A 9 6.39 3.15 7.50
N THR A 10 7.60 3.41 7.98
CA THR A 10 8.04 3.03 9.32
C THR A 10 8.74 4.20 10.01
N PRO A 11 8.34 4.55 11.24
CA PRO A 11 9.04 5.58 12.00
C PRO A 11 10.36 5.04 12.53
N ILE A 12 11.41 5.86 12.48
CA ILE A 12 12.73 5.52 13.04
C ILE A 12 12.82 6.14 14.45
N GLY A 13 13.35 5.36 15.41
CA GLY A 13 13.57 5.82 16.78
C GLY A 13 12.32 5.79 17.68
N LYS A 14 11.33 4.94 17.37
CA LYS A 14 10.09 4.75 18.16
C LYS A 14 10.02 3.40 18.89
N GLY A 15 11.14 2.71 19.04
CA GLY A 15 11.21 1.35 19.58
C GLY A 15 10.88 0.28 18.52
N GLU A 16 10.85 -0.97 18.95
CA GLU A 16 10.65 -2.13 18.06
C GLU A 16 9.18 -2.25 17.61
N SER A 17 8.24 -1.93 18.49
CA SER A 17 6.80 -2.03 18.22
C SER A 17 6.24 -0.71 17.69
N VAL A 18 6.02 -0.66 16.38
CA VAL A 18 5.55 0.55 15.66
C VAL A 18 4.12 0.45 15.13
N SER A 19 3.39 -0.63 15.46
CA SER A 19 2.04 -0.91 14.95
C SER A 19 1.04 0.24 15.17
N LYS A 20 1.15 0.96 16.29
CA LYS A 20 0.34 2.16 16.60
C LYS A 20 0.45 3.27 15.55
N TYR A 21 1.62 3.42 14.92
CA TYR A 21 1.84 4.44 13.88
C TYR A 21 1.34 3.95 12.54
N VAL A 22 1.58 2.67 12.23
CA VAL A 22 1.15 2.03 10.98
C VAL A 22 -0.38 1.95 10.89
N SER A 23 -1.08 1.63 11.99
CA SER A 23 -2.54 1.53 12.01
C SER A 23 -3.24 2.86 11.66
N ARG A 24 -2.66 4.00 12.06
CA ARG A 24 -3.17 5.33 11.70
C ARG A 24 -3.05 5.63 10.20
N SER A 25 -2.01 5.10 9.55
CA SER A 25 -1.87 5.18 8.10
C SER A 25 -2.89 4.27 7.42
N LEU A 26 -3.15 3.08 7.96
CA LEU A 26 -4.16 2.17 7.41
C LEU A 26 -5.57 2.75 7.46
N GLU A 27 -5.92 3.49 8.52
CA GLU A 27 -7.20 4.21 8.58
C GLU A 27 -7.36 5.22 7.44
N ILE A 28 -6.27 5.88 7.01
CA ILE A 28 -6.29 6.81 5.87
C ILE A 28 -6.48 6.06 4.56
N ILE A 29 -5.83 4.90 4.41
CA ILE A 29 -5.96 4.05 3.22
C ILE A 29 -7.39 3.53 3.11
N ASP A 30 -7.95 3.02 4.20
CA ASP A 30 -9.31 2.48 4.24
C ASP A 30 -10.36 3.54 3.90
N ARG A 31 -10.20 4.76 4.41
CA ARG A 31 -11.07 5.91 4.09
C ARG A 31 -10.84 6.51 2.70
N SER A 32 -9.83 6.06 1.95
CA SER A 32 -9.51 6.62 0.63
C SER A 32 -10.51 6.21 -0.45
N GLY A 33 -11.22 5.10 -0.26
CA GLY A 33 -12.10 4.50 -1.27
C GLY A 33 -11.34 3.78 -2.40
N LEU A 34 -10.01 3.74 -2.36
CA LEU A 34 -9.20 2.96 -3.30
C LEU A 34 -9.19 1.48 -2.91
N GLU A 35 -9.13 0.61 -3.92
CA GLU A 35 -8.87 -0.80 -3.71
C GLU A 35 -7.50 -0.98 -3.08
N TYR A 36 -7.43 -1.72 -1.97
CA TYR A 36 -6.18 -1.98 -1.30
C TYR A 36 -6.08 -3.40 -0.75
N LYS A 37 -4.85 -3.84 -0.52
CA LYS A 37 -4.53 -5.10 0.14
C LYS A 37 -3.37 -4.90 1.10
N LEU A 38 -3.66 -5.09 2.39
CA LEU A 38 -2.64 -5.14 3.44
C LEU A 38 -1.89 -6.47 3.37
N ASN A 39 -0.57 -6.42 3.51
CA ASN A 39 0.28 -7.58 3.69
C ASN A 39 1.25 -7.35 4.87
N PRO A 40 1.98 -8.38 5.35
CA PRO A 40 2.86 -8.24 6.51
C PRO A 40 4.00 -7.21 6.36
N MET A 41 4.35 -6.83 5.13
CA MET A 41 5.52 -5.99 4.83
C MET A 41 5.14 -4.61 4.26
N GLY A 42 3.86 -4.34 4.01
CA GLY A 42 3.41 -3.12 3.36
C GLY A 42 1.94 -3.16 2.96
N THR A 43 1.53 -2.19 2.18
CA THR A 43 0.16 -2.08 1.66
C THR A 43 0.21 -1.81 0.18
N VAL A 44 -0.54 -2.60 -0.58
CA VAL A 44 -0.74 -2.42 -2.01
C VAL A 44 -2.03 -1.64 -2.21
N ILE A 45 -1.98 -0.53 -2.94
CA ILE A 45 -3.14 0.27 -3.33
C ILE A 45 -3.22 0.35 -4.85
N GLU A 46 -4.43 0.38 -5.40
CA GLU A 46 -4.67 0.53 -6.83
C GLU A 46 -5.57 1.75 -7.10
N GLY A 47 -5.14 2.63 -7.99
CA GLY A 47 -5.86 3.85 -8.36
C GLY A 47 -5.15 4.61 -9.48
N GLU A 48 -5.57 5.84 -9.76
CA GLU A 48 -4.81 6.73 -10.64
C GLU A 48 -3.53 7.23 -9.95
N TRP A 49 -2.54 7.66 -10.76
CA TRP A 49 -1.23 8.10 -10.26
C TRP A 49 -1.35 9.13 -9.12
N ASP A 50 -2.12 10.19 -9.34
CA ASP A 50 -2.26 11.27 -8.36
C ASP A 50 -3.02 10.82 -7.11
N GLU A 51 -4.00 9.91 -7.25
CA GLU A 51 -4.78 9.38 -6.13
C GLU A 51 -3.91 8.54 -5.19
N VAL A 52 -3.13 7.60 -5.74
CA VAL A 52 -2.28 6.72 -4.93
C VAL A 52 -1.20 7.50 -4.20
N PHE A 53 -0.57 8.49 -4.85
CA PHE A 53 0.44 9.33 -4.20
C PHE A 53 -0.15 10.32 -3.20
N GLU A 54 -1.38 10.81 -3.40
CA GLU A 54 -2.05 11.66 -2.40
C GLU A 54 -2.39 10.86 -1.13
N VAL A 55 -2.76 9.58 -1.24
CA VAL A 55 -2.92 8.69 -0.08
C VAL A 55 -1.59 8.51 0.66
N VAL A 56 -0.50 8.20 -0.06
CA VAL A 56 0.85 8.06 0.52
C VAL A 56 1.26 9.34 1.25
N LYS A 57 1.01 10.50 0.66
CA LYS A 57 1.30 11.82 1.25
C LYS A 57 0.48 12.09 2.50
N LYS A 58 -0.80 11.73 2.53
CA LYS A 58 -1.64 11.83 3.74
C LYS A 58 -1.09 10.94 4.87
N CYS A 59 -0.69 9.71 4.56
CA CYS A 59 -0.03 8.80 5.52
C CYS A 59 1.27 9.40 6.06
N PHE A 60 2.12 9.94 5.19
CA PHE A 60 3.36 10.60 5.57
C PHE A 60 3.11 11.77 6.53
N ARG A 61 2.21 12.69 6.15
CA ARG A 61 1.85 13.86 6.98
C ARG A 61 1.28 13.43 8.33
N ARG A 62 0.51 12.34 8.36
CA ARG A 62 -0.04 11.81 9.61
C ARG A 62 1.05 11.29 10.54
N MET A 63 2.04 10.57 10.00
CA MET A 63 3.14 10.02 10.79
C MET A 63 4.13 11.11 11.22
N GLN A 64 4.35 12.13 10.37
CA GLN A 64 5.25 13.26 10.63
C GLN A 64 4.88 14.04 11.89
N LYS A 65 3.59 14.07 12.27
CA LYS A 65 3.13 14.71 13.51
C LYS A 65 3.77 14.12 14.78
N ASP A 66 4.09 12.84 14.75
CA ASP A 66 4.57 12.11 15.92
C ASP A 66 6.04 11.66 15.78
N CYS A 67 6.62 11.69 14.57
CA CYS A 67 7.88 11.03 14.23
C CYS A 67 8.87 11.98 13.55
N GLY A 68 10.07 12.13 14.14
CA GLY A 68 11.12 13.01 13.59
C GLY A 68 11.86 12.44 12.38
N ARG A 69 11.79 11.11 12.16
CA ARG A 69 12.36 10.45 10.99
C ARG A 69 11.46 9.31 10.55
N ILE A 70 11.19 9.22 9.25
CA ILE A 70 10.32 8.21 8.63
C ILE A 70 11.08 7.57 7.48
N SER A 71 11.13 6.23 7.47
CA SER A 71 11.57 5.44 6.33
C SER A 71 10.36 5.10 5.47
N ILE A 72 10.46 5.32 4.15
CA ILE A 72 9.40 5.01 3.20
C ILE A 72 10.00 4.22 2.04
N SER A 73 9.44 3.06 1.76
CA SER A 73 9.74 2.28 0.55
C SER A 73 8.50 2.28 -0.33
N ILE A 74 8.66 2.65 -1.59
CA ILE A 74 7.56 2.72 -2.57
C ILE A 74 7.97 1.94 -3.81
N LYS A 75 7.08 1.10 -4.30
CA LYS A 75 7.19 0.40 -5.57
C LYS A 75 5.90 0.63 -6.36
N ALA A 76 6.02 1.19 -7.56
CA ALA A 76 4.89 1.47 -8.43
C ALA A 76 4.99 0.68 -9.74
N ASP A 77 3.87 0.13 -10.19
CA ASP A 77 3.69 -0.61 -11.44
C ASP A 77 2.60 0.08 -12.24
N TYR A 78 3.00 0.82 -13.27
CA TYR A 78 2.08 1.44 -14.23
C TYR A 78 1.88 0.53 -15.43
N ARG A 79 0.62 0.37 -15.84
CA ARG A 79 0.29 -0.28 -17.11
C ARG A 79 -0.91 0.39 -17.75
N LYS A 80 -0.77 0.71 -19.05
CA LYS A 80 -1.87 1.24 -19.87
C LYS A 80 -3.03 0.23 -19.93
N GLY A 81 -4.26 0.71 -19.72
CA GLY A 81 -5.50 -0.10 -19.78
C GLY A 81 -6.32 -0.09 -18.49
N LYS A 82 -7.28 -1.03 -18.39
CA LYS A 82 -8.22 -1.16 -17.26
C LYS A 82 -7.53 -1.60 -15.96
N GLY A 83 -8.10 -1.21 -14.81
CA GLY A 83 -7.67 -1.60 -13.47
C GLY A 83 -8.13 -3.01 -13.05
N GLY A 84 -8.24 -3.26 -11.74
CA GLY A 84 -8.58 -4.56 -11.16
C GLY A 84 -7.40 -5.52 -11.12
N ARG A 85 -6.18 -4.99 -11.10
CA ARG A 85 -4.94 -5.77 -11.21
C ARG A 85 -4.49 -6.32 -9.87
N ILE A 86 -4.90 -5.68 -8.77
CA ILE A 86 -4.60 -6.12 -7.41
C ILE A 86 -5.08 -7.56 -7.17
N THR A 87 -6.24 -7.92 -7.71
CA THR A 87 -6.80 -9.27 -7.70
C THR A 87 -6.37 -10.10 -8.91
N ALA A 88 -6.39 -9.53 -10.11
CA ALA A 88 -6.10 -10.28 -11.35
C ALA A 88 -4.66 -10.84 -11.42
N LYS A 89 -3.66 -10.14 -10.86
CA LYS A 89 -2.28 -10.64 -10.84
C LYS A 89 -2.15 -11.94 -10.04
N VAL A 90 -2.79 -12.01 -8.88
CA VAL A 90 -2.78 -13.22 -8.04
C VAL A 90 -3.54 -14.35 -8.72
N ALA A 91 -4.75 -14.07 -9.22
CA ALA A 91 -5.56 -15.06 -9.94
C ALA A 91 -4.82 -15.63 -11.18
N SER A 92 -4.07 -14.79 -11.90
CA SER A 92 -3.28 -15.25 -13.05
C SER A 92 -2.16 -16.22 -12.65
N ILE A 93 -1.56 -16.06 -11.47
CA ILE A 93 -0.52 -16.97 -10.96
C ILE A 93 -1.16 -18.28 -10.55
N GLU A 94 -2.25 -18.24 -9.78
CA GLU A 94 -2.99 -19.42 -9.33
C GLU A 94 -3.49 -20.27 -10.50
N LYS A 95 -4.01 -19.61 -11.55
CA LYS A 95 -4.42 -20.29 -12.79
C LYS A 95 -3.26 -21.01 -13.47
N LYS A 96 -2.06 -20.41 -13.52
CA LYS A 96 -0.87 -21.04 -14.10
C LYS A 96 -0.35 -22.20 -13.26
N LEU A 97 -0.42 -22.08 -11.94
CA LEU A 97 -0.02 -23.11 -10.99
C LEU A 97 -1.08 -24.22 -10.81
N LYS A 98 -2.28 -24.01 -11.34
CA LYS A 98 -3.46 -24.89 -11.16
C LYS A 98 -3.76 -25.18 -9.68
N LYS A 99 -3.50 -24.21 -8.80
CA LYS A 99 -3.78 -24.32 -7.36
C LYS A 99 -3.96 -22.93 -6.74
N GLU A 100 -4.70 -22.88 -5.64
CA GLU A 100 -4.78 -21.69 -4.80
C GLU A 100 -3.51 -21.54 -3.95
N LEU A 101 -3.09 -20.29 -3.77
CA LEU A 101 -1.97 -19.94 -2.90
C LEU A 101 -2.49 -19.41 -1.57
N LYS A 102 -1.67 -19.54 -0.52
CA LYS A 102 -1.94 -18.88 0.78
C LYS A 102 -1.77 -17.38 0.59
N LYS A 103 -2.80 -16.58 0.89
CA LYS A 103 -2.88 -15.14 0.61
C LYS A 103 -3.20 -14.38 1.89
#